data_AF-A0A381WJQ8-F1
#
_entry.id   AF-A0A381WJQ8-F1
#
_cell.length_a   1.000
_cell.length_b   1.000
_cell.length_c   1.000
_cell.angle_alpha   90.00
_cell.angle_beta   90.00
_cell.angle_gamma   90.00
#
_symmetry.space_group_name_H-M   'P 1'
#
loop_
_entity.id
_entity.type
_entity.pdbx_description
1 polymer ?
#
loop_
_entity_poly.entity_id
_entity_poly.type
_entity_poly.pdbx_seq_one_letter_code
_entity_poly.pdbx_strand_id
1 'polypeptide(L)' 'MGSLKNNILISMPHMRDLFFGRSVIFICEHDTEGATGLIINKPFKEPDLNNLFEKLYVDGDSLFS' A
#
# COMPACT_ATOMS: atom_id res chain seq x y z
N MET A 1 19.83 -9.39 13.09
CA MET A 1 18.72 -8.43 12.90
C MET A 1 17.48 -9.27 12.63
N GLY A 2 16.41 -9.09 13.41
CA GLY A 2 15.17 -9.87 13.24
C GLY A 2 14.36 -9.40 12.02
N SER A 3 13.50 -10.27 11.49
CA SER A 3 12.54 -9.88 10.45
C SER A 3 11.57 -8.82 10.98
N LEU A 4 11.09 -7.97 10.07
CA LEU A 4 10.10 -6.91 10.32
C LEU A 4 8.71 -7.31 9.81
N LYS A 5 8.56 -8.55 9.33
CA LYS A 5 7.26 -9.09 8.91
C LYS A 5 6.24 -8.94 10.04
N ASN A 6 5.02 -8.54 9.69
CA ASN A 6 3.91 -8.25 10.61
C ASN A 6 4.14 -7.05 11.55
N ASN A 7 5.18 -6.23 11.32
CA ASN A 7 5.35 -4.98 12.03
C ASN A 7 4.78 -3.81 11.23
N ILE A 8 4.61 -2.69 11.94
CA ILE A 8 4.20 -1.40 11.39
C ILE A 8 5.41 -0.47 11.40
N LEU A 9 5.72 0.14 10.25
CA LEU A 9 6.63 1.27 10.16
C LEU A 9 5.84 2.57 10.28
N ILE A 10 6.28 3.43 11.19
CA ILE A 10 5.69 4.75 11.42
C ILE A 10 6.69 5.79 10.94
N SER A 11 6.28 6.62 9.97
CA SER A 11 7.10 7.74 9.53
C SER A 11 7.32 8.72 10.70
N MET A 12 8.55 9.15 10.92
CA MET A 12 8.84 10.14 11.95
C MET A 12 8.24 11.51 11.60
N PRO A 13 7.85 12.34 12.59
CA PRO A 13 7.21 13.64 12.34
C PRO A 13 8.04 14.60 11.47
N HIS A 14 9.37 14.49 11.50
CA HIS A 14 10.30 15.29 10.71
C HIS A 14 10.56 14.73 9.31
N MET A 15 9.95 13.60 8.92
CA MET A 15 10.09 13.02 7.59
C MET A 15 9.37 13.90 6.57
N ARG A 16 10.15 14.62 5.76
CA ARG A 16 9.65 15.57 4.75
C ARG A 16 9.37 14.96 3.38
N ASP A 17 9.52 13.64 3.26
CA ASP A 17 9.29 12.93 2.00
C ASP A 17 7.83 13.04 1.56
N LEU A 18 7.59 13.32 0.28
CA LEU A 18 6.25 13.53 -0.27
C LEU A 18 5.40 12.24 -0.22
N PHE A 19 6.02 11.08 -0.40
CA PHE A 19 5.36 9.78 -0.51
C PHE A 19 5.19 9.11 0.86
N PHE A 20 6.17 9.22 1.75
CA PHE A 20 6.19 8.54 3.05
C PHE A 20 5.99 9.47 4.25
N GLY A 21 5.94 10.79 4.04
CA GLY A 21 5.61 11.73 5.11
C GLY A 21 4.25 11.41 5.70
N ARG A 22 4.20 11.27 7.04
CA ARG A 22 2.99 10.91 7.81
C ARG A 22 2.37 9.55 7.40
N SER A 23 3.14 8.63 6.82
CA SER A 23 2.66 7.29 6.46
C SER A 23 2.75 6.30 7.62
N VAL A 24 1.76 5.42 7.70
CA VAL A 24 1.78 4.17 8.46
C VAL A 24 1.87 3.04 7.44
N ILE A 25 2.90 2.22 7.54
CA ILE A 25 3.20 1.16 6.57
C ILE A 25 3.14 -0.19 7.29
N PHE A 26 2.34 -1.12 6.79
CA PHE A 26 2.34 -2.51 7.26
C PHE A 26 3.32 -3.34 6.43
N ILE A 27 4.18 -4.13 7.08
CA ILE A 27 5.17 -4.98 6.39
C ILE A 27 4.61 -6.39 6.21
N CYS A 28 4.32 -6.74 4.95
CA CYS A 28 3.79 -8.04 4.56
C CYS A 28 4.90 -9.10 4.48
N GLU A 29 6.09 -8.70 4.04
CA GLU A 29 7.23 -9.57 3.80
C GLU A 29 8.53 -8.86 4.16
N HIS A 30 9.45 -9.60 4.78
CA HIS A 30 10.82 -9.16 5.03
C HIS A 30 11.74 -10.37 5.14
N ASP A 31 12.58 -10.54 4.13
CA ASP A 31 13.54 -11.64 3.96
C ASP A 31 14.92 -11.12 3.53
N THR A 32 15.76 -11.97 2.93
CA THR A 32 17.10 -11.62 2.45
C THR A 32 17.11 -10.73 1.21
N GLU A 33 16.03 -10.72 0.43
CA GLU A 33 15.89 -9.91 -0.79
C GLU A 33 15.39 -8.50 -0.47
N GLY A 34 14.68 -8.33 0.64
CA GLY A 34 14.28 -7.02 1.14
C GLY A 34 13.00 -7.05 1.94
N ALA A 35 12.25 -5.95 1.92
CA ALA A 35 10.96 -5.83 2.60
C ALA A 35 9.90 -5.20 1.69
N THR A 36 8.69 -5.77 1.74
CA THR A 36 7.52 -5.29 1.01
C THR A 36 6.43 -4.90 2.00
N GLY A 37 5.79 -3.75 1.76
CA GLY A 37 4.74 -3.24 2.63
C GLY A 37 3.75 -2.32 1.93
N LEU A 38 2.66 -2.03 2.64
CA LEU A 38 1.55 -1.21 2.14
C LEU A 38 1.32 -0.01 3.05
N ILE A 39 1.14 1.17 2.46
CA ILE A 39 0.69 2.35 3.20
C ILE A 39 -0.80 2.19 3.50
N ILE A 40 -1.18 2.19 4.79
CA ILE A 40 -2.56 1.90 5.22
C ILE A 40 -3.35 3.15 5.63
N ASN A 41 -2.72 4.32 5.68
CA ASN A 41 -3.34 5.56 6.16
C ASN A 41 -3.35 6.71 5.13
N LYS A 42 -3.10 6.41 3.85
CA LYS A 42 -3.20 7.36 2.75
C LYS A 42 -4.28 6.89 1.78
N PRO A 43 -5.53 7.35 1.92
CA PRO A 43 -6.60 6.97 1.01
C PRO A 43 -6.31 7.52 -0.39
N PHE A 44 -6.76 6.80 -1.41
CA PHE A 44 -6.80 7.35 -2.76
C PHE A 44 -7.75 8.55 -2.79
N LYS A 45 -7.43 9.55 -3.62
CA LYS A 45 -8.30 10.70 -3.81
C LYS A 45 -9.47 10.27 -4.69
N GLU A 46 -10.71 10.55 -4.28
CA GLU A 46 -11.84 10.47 -5.22
C GLU A 46 -11.66 11.53 -6.32
N PRO A 47 -11.99 11.25 -7.60
CA PRO A 47 -12.69 10.08 -8.15
C PRO A 47 -11.79 8.94 -8.65
N ASP A 48 -10.50 8.89 -8.28
CA ASP A 48 -9.52 8.00 -8.94
C ASP A 48 -9.82 6.50 -8.77
N LEU A 49 -10.39 6.07 -7.65
CA LEU A 49 -10.67 4.64 -7.41
C LEU A 49 -11.81 4.10 -8.27
N ASN A 50 -12.96 4.79 -8.32
CA ASN A 50 -14.10 4.32 -9.11
C ASN A 50 -13.75 4.27 -10.60
N ASN A 51 -13.10 5.33 -11.09
CA ASN A 51 -12.61 5.39 -12.46
C ASN A 51 -11.55 4.31 -12.76
N LEU A 52 -10.70 3.97 -11.78
CA LEU A 52 -9.74 2.88 -11.92
C LEU A 52 -10.44 1.52 -11.99
N PHE A 53 -11.43 1.27 -11.14
CA PHE A 53 -12.19 0.03 -11.17
C PHE A 53 -12.95 -0.13 -12.49
N GLU A 54 -13.59 0.93 -12.99
CA GLU A 54 -14.24 0.89 -14.32
C GLU A 54 -13.26 0.50 -15.43
N LYS A 55 -12.00 0.97 -15.37
CA LYS A 55 -10.95 0.61 -16.35
C LYS A 55 -10.37 -0.79 -16.15
N LEU A 56 -10.37 -1.32 -14.94
CA LEU A 56 -9.84 -2.65 -14.64
C LEU A 56 -10.88 -3.75 -14.92
N TYR A 57 -12.16 -3.46 -14.73
CA TYR A 57 -13.28 -4.39 -14.92
C TYR A 57 -13.93 -4.30 -16.31
N VAL A 58 -13.13 -4.04 -17.36
CA VAL A 58 -13.63 -3.80 -18.73
C VAL A 58 -14.40 -4.98 -19.34
N ASP A 59 -14.33 -6.20 -18.79
CA ASP A 59 -15.21 -7.31 -19.21
C ASP A 59 -15.69 -8.11 -18.00
N GLY A 60 -16.93 -7.83 -17.57
CA GLY A 60 -17.59 -8.47 -16.43
C GLY A 60 -18.15 -9.87 -16.71
N ASP A 61 -17.41 -10.77 -17.37
CA ASP A 61 -17.98 -12.06 -17.81
C ASP A 61 -17.13 -13.32 -17.61
N SER A 62 -16.04 -13.31 -16.80
CA SER A 62 -15.25 -14.56 -16.62
C SER A 62 -14.60 -14.82 -15.26
N LEU A 63 -14.90 -14.06 -14.20
CA LEU A 63 -14.26 -14.27 -12.89
C LEU A 63 -15.19 -14.82 -11.78
N PHE A 64 -16.45 -15.10 -12.11
CA PHE A 64 -17.39 -15.79 -11.21
C PHE A 64 -18.08 -17.01 -11.84
N SER A 65 -17.52 -17.56 -12.93
CA SER A 65 -17.93 -18.86 -13.49
C SER A 65 -17.13 -20.00 -12.89
#